data_AF-A0A947WPJ9-F1
#
_entry.id   AF-A0A947WPJ9-F1
#
_cell.length_a   1.000
_cell.length_b   1.000
_cell.length_c   1.000
_cell.angle_alpha   90.00
_cell.angle_beta   90.00
_cell.angle_gamma   90.00
#
_symmetry.space_group_name_H-M   'P 1'
#
loop_
_entity.id
_entity.type
_entity.pdbx_description
1 polymer ?
#
loop_
_entity_poly.entity_id
_entity_poly.type
_entity_poly.pdbx_seq_one_letter_code
_entity_poly.pdbx_strand_id
1 'polypeptide(L)'
;MTIETYDQNIQTICDFAIKILKVDGLHFRPMRRKNNQVNTKYGYVLARTNLKTKLITIDIYTTKKRDAKKISSILRILCHEVAHHQKKPFRQRYKGKIINRQHYPEFYQQVNKNIKILASNTVLKKYF
;
A
#
# COMPACT_ATOMS: atom_id res chain seq x y z
N MET A 1 5.44 17.64 25.28
CA MET A 1 5.19 16.42 24.50
C MET A 1 4.21 16.75 23.40
N THR A 2 4.66 16.84 22.15
CA THR A 2 3.77 17.02 21.00
C THR A 2 2.98 15.73 20.78
N ILE A 3 1.65 15.82 20.78
CA ILE A 3 0.78 14.70 20.42
C ILE A 3 1.06 14.40 18.94
N GLU A 4 1.65 13.23 18.63
CA GLU A 4 1.80 12.80 17.25
C GLU A 4 0.42 12.66 16.60
N THR A 5 0.26 13.28 15.44
CA THR A 5 -0.97 13.15 14.66
C THR A 5 -1.09 11.74 14.08
N TYR A 6 -2.31 11.28 13.82
CA TYR A 6 -2.54 9.97 13.21
C TYR A 6 -1.75 9.78 11.91
N ASP A 7 -1.69 10.81 11.07
CA ASP A 7 -0.91 10.83 9.82
C ASP A 7 0.60 10.59 10.06
N GLN A 8 1.18 11.25 11.06
CA GLN A 8 2.59 11.09 11.42
C GLN A 8 2.89 9.69 11.93
N ASN A 9 2.02 9.16 12.79
CA ASN A 9 2.15 7.78 13.28
C ASN A 9 2.09 6.77 12.13
N ILE A 10 1.12 6.90 11.21
CA ILE A 10 1.02 6.02 10.04
C ILE A 10 2.24 6.16 9.13
N GLN A 11 2.75 7.38 8.91
CA GLN A 11 3.98 7.62 8.15
C GLN A 11 5.15 6.83 8.76
N THR A 12 5.41 6.99 10.05
CA THR A 12 6.50 6.30 10.77
C THR A 12 6.37 4.77 10.67
N ILE A 13 5.17 4.24 10.90
CA ILE A 13 4.92 2.79 10.81
C ILE A 13 5.17 2.26 9.39
N CYS A 14 4.68 2.97 8.36
CA CYS A 14 4.83 2.53 6.97
C CYS A 14 6.27 2.65 6.47
N ASP A 15 6.99 3.70 6.86
CA ASP A 15 8.42 3.85 6.54
C ASP A 15 9.24 2.73 7.17
N PHE A 16 8.93 2.34 8.42
CA PHE A 16 9.54 1.20 9.07
C PHE A 16 9.21 -0.13 8.37
N ALA A 17 7.95 -0.33 7.96
CA ALA A 17 7.53 -1.50 7.20
C ALA A 17 8.25 -1.61 5.85
N ILE A 18 8.42 -0.51 5.11
CA ILE A 18 9.17 -0.49 3.84
C ILE A 18 10.63 -0.91 4.06
N LYS A 19 11.29 -0.42 5.13
CA LYS A 19 12.66 -0.81 5.48
C LYS A 19 12.77 -2.33 5.71
N ILE A 20 11.79 -2.94 6.38
CA ILE A 20 11.75 -4.39 6.60
C ILE A 20 11.58 -5.16 5.28
N LEU A 21 10.78 -4.63 4.35
CA LEU A 21 10.52 -5.26 3.05
C LEU A 21 11.66 -5.08 2.04
N LYS A 22 12.70 -4.30 2.37
CA LYS A 22 13.96 -4.14 1.62
C LYS A 22 13.76 -3.78 0.15
N VAL A 23 12.92 -2.77 -0.13
CA VAL A 23 12.76 -2.23 -1.49
C VAL A 23 13.43 -0.87 -1.59
N ASP A 24 14.54 -0.82 -2.33
CA ASP A 24 15.43 0.34 -2.37
C ASP A 24 14.76 1.59 -2.95
N GLY A 25 14.89 2.70 -2.25
CA GLY A 25 14.39 4.01 -2.67
C GLY A 25 12.86 4.11 -2.72
N LEU A 26 12.15 3.19 -2.07
CA LEU A 26 10.70 3.24 -1.96
C LEU A 26 10.29 4.15 -0.81
N HIS A 27 9.33 5.04 -1.07
CA HIS A 27 8.84 6.01 -0.12
C HIS A 27 7.33 5.90 0.05
N PHE A 28 6.85 6.15 1.27
CA PHE A 28 5.42 6.23 1.57
C PHE A 28 5.02 7.68 1.87
N ARG A 29 3.78 8.05 1.51
CA ARG A 29 3.09 9.24 2.03
C ARG A 29 1.59 8.98 2.21
N PRO A 30 0.94 9.45 3.28
CA PRO A 30 -0.51 9.50 3.36
C PRO A 30 -1.11 10.23 2.16
N MET A 31 -2.15 9.66 1.57
CA MET A 31 -2.87 10.28 0.46
C MET A 31 -3.72 11.44 0.98
N ARG A 32 -3.50 12.64 0.45
CA ARG A 32 -4.35 13.81 0.71
C ARG A 32 -5.42 13.92 -0.38
N ARG A 33 -6.69 13.93 0.02
CA ARG A 33 -7.83 14.14 -0.88
C ARG A 33 -8.15 15.63 -0.99
N LYS A 34 -8.46 16.12 -2.19
CA LYS A 34 -9.04 17.46 -2.37
C LYS A 34 -10.38 17.50 -1.62
N ASN A 35 -10.53 18.45 -0.71
CA ASN A 35 -11.70 18.66 0.16
C ASN A 35 -12.01 17.52 1.17
N ASN A 36 -11.07 16.60 1.43
CA ASN A 36 -11.25 15.45 2.33
C ASN A 36 -12.51 14.59 2.07
N GLN A 37 -13.10 14.68 0.89
CA GLN A 37 -14.30 13.94 0.51
C GLN A 37 -13.97 12.89 -0.55
N VAL A 38 -14.68 11.76 -0.50
CA VAL A 38 -14.58 10.70 -1.49
C VAL A 38 -15.95 10.53 -2.13
N ASN A 39 -16.02 10.67 -3.45
CA ASN A 39 -17.24 10.35 -4.18
C ASN A 39 -17.39 8.82 -4.26
N THR A 40 -18.25 8.26 -3.42
CA THR A 40 -18.46 6.80 -3.37
C THR A 40 -19.34 6.26 -4.50
N LYS A 41 -19.93 7.13 -5.34
CA LYS A 41 -20.85 6.72 -6.42
C LYS A 41 -20.11 6.15 -7.64
N TYR A 42 -18.88 6.60 -7.92
CA TYR A 42 -18.15 6.28 -9.15
C TYR A 42 -16.85 5.48 -8.95
N GLY A 43 -16.76 4.75 -7.84
CA GLY A 43 -15.53 4.08 -7.44
C GLY A 43 -14.46 5.08 -6.95
N TYR A 44 -13.53 4.60 -6.14
CA TYR A 44 -12.47 5.46 -5.59
C TYR A 44 -11.16 4.70 -5.46
N VAL A 45 -10.06 5.44 -5.52
CA VAL A 45 -8.71 4.88 -5.48
C VAL A 45 -8.23 4.79 -4.04
N LEU A 46 -8.04 3.59 -3.50
CA LEU A 46 -7.54 3.38 -2.13
C LEU A 46 -6.05 3.70 -1.97
N ALA A 47 -5.27 3.37 -2.99
CA ALA A 47 -3.83 3.58 -3.00
C ALA A 47 -3.34 3.86 -4.42
N ARG A 48 -2.21 4.54 -4.53
CA ARG A 48 -1.48 4.72 -5.78
C ARG A 48 -0.03 4.35 -5.53
N THR A 49 0.55 3.61 -6.46
CA THR A 49 1.98 3.34 -6.50
C THR A 49 2.55 3.84 -7.83
N ASN A 50 3.65 4.59 -7.76
CA ASN A 50 4.38 5.01 -8.94
C ASN A 50 5.68 4.19 -9.04
N LEU A 51 5.76 3.32 -10.03
CA LEU A 51 6.91 2.44 -10.25
C LEU A 51 8.20 3.18 -10.65
N LYS A 52 8.07 4.38 -11.25
CA LYS A 52 9.22 5.19 -11.68
C LYS A 52 9.77 6.01 -10.53
N THR A 53 8.90 6.75 -9.83
CA THR A 53 9.32 7.63 -8.71
C THR A 53 9.40 6.90 -7.38
N LYS A 54 9.01 5.61 -7.33
CA LYS A 54 9.00 4.78 -6.13
C LYS A 54 8.25 5.43 -4.96
N LEU A 55 7.10 6.02 -5.26
CA LEU A 55 6.22 6.64 -4.27
C LEU A 55 4.93 5.83 -4.14
N ILE A 56 4.63 5.40 -2.92
CA ILE A 56 3.34 4.81 -2.55
C ILE A 56 2.55 5.85 -1.76
N THR A 57 1.29 6.00 -2.12
CA THR A 57 0.32 6.80 -1.36
C THR A 57 -0.90 5.97 -1.04
N ILE A 58 -1.36 6.01 0.21
CA ILE A 58 -2.53 5.25 0.68
C ILE A 58 -3.49 6.22 1.36
N ASP A 59 -4.78 6.09 1.05
CA ASP A 59 -5.82 6.78 1.81
C ASP A 59 -5.97 6.12 3.18
N ILE A 60 -5.48 6.79 4.21
CA ILE A 60 -5.44 6.28 5.59
C ILE A 60 -6.79 6.47 6.31
N TYR A 61 -7.78 7.08 5.65
CA TYR A 61 -9.10 7.33 6.22
C TYR A 61 -10.17 6.53 5.47
N THR A 62 -11.20 6.08 6.19
CA THR A 62 -12.34 5.38 5.61
C THR A 62 -13.04 6.26 4.58
N THR A 63 -13.76 5.65 3.66
CA THR A 63 -14.21 6.36 2.46
C THR A 63 -15.52 7.10 2.65
N LYS A 64 -16.42 6.57 3.49
CA LYS A 64 -17.69 7.23 3.81
C LYS A 64 -17.52 8.27 4.93
N LYS A 65 -17.02 7.84 6.09
CA LYS A 65 -16.98 8.67 7.30
C LYS A 65 -15.69 9.46 7.49
N ARG A 66 -14.64 9.13 6.72
CA ARG A 66 -13.28 9.66 6.90
C ARG A 66 -12.68 9.38 8.28
N ASP A 67 -13.16 8.34 8.97
CA ASP A 67 -12.56 7.84 10.20
C ASP A 67 -11.17 7.23 9.94
N ALA A 68 -10.29 7.22 10.94
CA ALA A 68 -9.00 6.53 10.87
C ALA A 68 -9.17 5.05 10.47
N LYS A 69 -8.43 4.58 9.46
CA LYS A 69 -8.41 3.15 9.12
C LYS A 69 -7.61 2.37 10.17
N LYS A 70 -7.98 1.10 10.32
CA LYS A 70 -7.16 0.13 11.05
C LYS A 70 -5.76 0.07 10.44
N ILE A 71 -4.72 0.14 11.27
CA ILE A 71 -3.32 0.05 10.86
C ILE A 71 -3.08 -1.26 10.09
N SER A 72 -3.69 -2.36 10.54
CA SER A 72 -3.68 -3.66 9.86
C SER A 72 -4.11 -3.59 8.39
N SER A 73 -5.15 -2.81 8.10
CA SER A 73 -5.67 -2.61 6.75
C SER A 73 -4.70 -1.79 5.90
N ILE A 74 -4.11 -0.74 6.47
CA ILE A 74 -3.11 0.10 5.80
C ILE A 74 -1.87 -0.73 5.46
N LEU A 75 -1.36 -1.53 6.40
CA LEU A 75 -0.18 -2.39 6.17
C LEU A 75 -0.43 -3.45 5.10
N ARG A 76 -1.64 -4.03 5.04
CA ARG A 76 -2.01 -4.98 3.96
C ARG A 76 -2.05 -4.30 2.60
N ILE A 77 -2.56 -3.07 2.52
CA ILE A 77 -2.52 -2.27 1.29
C ILE A 77 -1.07 -1.95 0.93
N LEU A 78 -0.24 -1.55 1.90
CA LEU A 78 1.18 -1.30 1.68
C LEU A 78 1.89 -2.54 1.11
N CYS A 79 1.65 -3.74 1.67
CA CYS A 79 2.20 -4.98 1.13
C CYS A 79 1.82 -5.24 -0.33
N HIS A 80 0.58 -4.90 -0.72
CA HIS A 80 0.12 -4.98 -2.11
C HIS A 80 0.88 -4.01 -3.01
N GLU A 81 0.99 -2.75 -2.60
CA GLU A 81 1.68 -1.72 -3.38
C GLU A 81 3.19 -1.98 -3.50
N VAL A 82 3.83 -2.50 -2.44
CA VAL A 82 5.23 -2.93 -2.44
C VAL A 82 5.44 -4.13 -3.37
N ALA A 83 4.47 -5.06 -3.43
CA ALA A 83 4.55 -6.19 -4.34
C ALA A 83 4.60 -5.76 -5.81
N HIS A 84 3.97 -4.64 -6.20
CA HIS A 84 4.11 -4.10 -7.57
C HIS A 84 5.54 -3.67 -7.92
N HIS A 85 6.36 -3.32 -6.92
CA HIS A 85 7.78 -3.01 -7.14
C HIS A 85 8.65 -4.27 -7.22
N GLN A 86 8.29 -5.31 -6.46
CA GLN A 86 9.01 -6.59 -6.42
C GLN A 86 8.65 -7.52 -7.60
N LYS A 87 7.38 -7.43 -8.06
CA LYS A 87 6.77 -8.23 -9.12
C LYS A 87 6.06 -7.28 -10.08
N LYS A 88 6.87 -6.66 -10.94
CA LYS A 88 6.41 -5.59 -11.84
C LYS A 88 5.35 -6.12 -12.81
N PRO A 89 4.31 -5.31 -13.09
CA PRO A 89 3.40 -5.61 -14.18
C PRO A 89 4.13 -5.76 -15.52
N PHE A 90 3.66 -6.68 -16.35
CA PHE A 90 4.23 -6.93 -17.66
C PHE A 90 3.14 -7.09 -18.73
N ARG A 91 3.54 -7.04 -20.00
CA ARG A 91 2.64 -7.26 -21.15
C ARG A 91 2.78 -8.69 -21.63
N GLN A 92 1.66 -9.32 -21.95
CA GLN A 92 1.60 -10.68 -22.48
C GLN A 92 0.66 -10.72 -23.69
N ARG A 93 0.98 -11.54 -24.70
CA ARG A 93 0.03 -11.86 -25.76
C ARG A 93 -0.85 -13.04 -25.34
N TYR A 94 -2.17 -12.86 -25.38
CA TYR A 94 -3.15 -13.90 -25.06
C TYR A 94 -4.30 -13.87 -26.06
N LYS A 95 -4.55 -15.00 -26.74
CA LYS A 95 -5.56 -15.12 -27.80
C LYS A 95 -5.49 -13.98 -28.83
N GLY A 96 -4.27 -13.70 -29.31
CA GLY A 96 -4.02 -12.65 -30.30
C GLY A 96 -3.97 -11.21 -29.76
N LYS A 97 -4.37 -10.95 -28.51
CA LYS A 97 -4.42 -9.60 -27.91
C LYS A 97 -3.26 -9.35 -26.95
N ILE A 98 -2.73 -8.13 -26.90
CA ILE A 98 -1.76 -7.71 -25.87
C ILE A 98 -2.54 -7.31 -24.61
N ILE A 99 -2.26 -7.97 -23.49
CA ILE A 99 -2.88 -7.71 -22.19
C ILE A 99 -1.83 -7.26 -21.18
N ASN A 100 -2.23 -6.38 -20.25
CA ASN A 100 -1.41 -5.99 -19.11
C ASN A 100 -1.69 -6.95 -17.94
N ARG A 101 -0.67 -7.67 -17.47
CA ARG A 101 -0.73 -8.53 -16.30
C ARG A 101 -0.24 -7.76 -15.08
N GLN A 102 -1.17 -7.25 -14.29
CA GLN A 102 -0.85 -6.53 -13.04
C GLN A 102 -0.87 -7.46 -11.82
N HIS A 103 -1.88 -8.34 -11.72
CA HIS A 103 -2.10 -9.22 -10.57
C HIS A 103 -2.13 -10.68 -10.98
N TYR A 104 -0.95 -11.24 -11.25
CA TYR A 104 -0.75 -12.64 -11.62
C TYR A 104 -0.49 -13.52 -10.37
N PRO A 105 -0.55 -14.86 -10.45
CA PRO A 105 -0.45 -15.73 -9.27
C PRO A 105 0.78 -15.46 -8.40
N GLU A 106 1.95 -15.29 -9.01
CA GLU A 106 3.22 -15.02 -8.32
C GLU A 106 3.24 -13.63 -7.67
N PHE A 107 2.48 -12.66 -8.20
CA PHE A 107 2.25 -11.39 -7.51
C PHE A 107 1.51 -11.63 -6.19
N TYR A 108 0.44 -12.43 -6.18
CA TYR A 108 -0.30 -12.71 -4.94
C TYR A 108 0.54 -13.49 -3.92
N GLN A 109 1.38 -14.41 -4.39
CA GLN A 109 2.35 -15.09 -3.52
C GLN A 109 3.32 -14.09 -2.88
N GLN A 110 3.79 -13.09 -3.63
CA GLN A 110 4.65 -12.04 -3.11
C GLN A 110 3.92 -11.15 -2.07
N VAL A 111 2.65 -10.80 -2.30
CA VAL A 111 1.84 -10.07 -1.31
C VAL A 111 1.74 -10.86 -0.01
N ASN A 112 1.43 -12.15 -0.08
CA ASN A 112 1.33 -13.02 1.09
C ASN A 112 2.68 -13.16 1.81
N LYS A 113 3.78 -13.25 1.07
CA LYS A 113 5.14 -13.25 1.62
C LYS A 113 5.42 -11.96 2.39
N ASN A 114 5.10 -10.79 1.82
CA ASN A 114 5.28 -9.50 2.48
C ASN A 114 4.45 -9.42 3.78
N ILE A 115 3.18 -9.86 3.74
CA ILE A 115 2.33 -9.90 4.94
C ILE A 115 2.95 -10.78 6.04
N LYS A 116 3.43 -11.98 5.69
CA LYS A 116 4.09 -12.88 6.66
C LYS A 116 5.33 -12.24 7.28
N ILE A 117 6.18 -11.60 6.46
CA ILE A 117 7.37 -10.90 6.95
C ILE A 117 7.00 -9.82 7.97
N LEU A 118 6.00 -8.99 7.67
CA LEU A 118 5.57 -7.93 8.61
C LEU A 118 4.88 -8.50 9.86
N ALA A 119 4.07 -9.55 9.71
CA ALA A 119 3.37 -10.20 10.82
C ALA A 119 4.33 -10.92 11.78
N SER A 120 5.46 -11.41 11.30
CA SER A 120 6.52 -12.02 12.13
C SER A 120 7.45 -11.00 12.78
N ASN A 121 7.40 -9.72 12.39
CA ASN A 121 8.26 -8.68 12.96
C ASN A 121 7.84 -8.32 14.39
N THR A 122 8.81 -8.21 15.30
CA THR A 122 8.58 -7.97 16.74
C THR A 122 7.79 -6.70 17.04
N VAL A 123 7.96 -5.65 16.25
CA VAL A 123 7.29 -4.35 16.42
C VAL A 123 5.94 -4.33 15.72
N LEU A 124 5.86 -4.85 14.48
CA LEU A 124 4.66 -4.74 13.65
C LEU A 124 3.62 -5.84 13.92
N LYS A 125 4.00 -6.96 14.55
CA LYS A 125 3.08 -8.08 14.84
C LYS A 125 1.81 -7.67 15.58
N LYS A 126 1.88 -6.65 16.45
CA LYS A 126 0.73 -6.13 17.22
C LYS A 126 -0.37 -5.51 16.35
N TYR A 127 -0.07 -5.23 15.08
CA TYR A 127 -1.01 -4.68 14.12
C TYR A 127 -1.59 -5.74 13.17
N PHE A 128 -1.21 -7.01 13.27
CA PHE A 128 -1.70 -8.09 12.41
C PHE A 128 -2.62 -9.03 13.17
#